data_AF-T0SNA5-F1
#
_entry.id   AF-T0SNA5-F1
#
_cell.length_a   1.000
_cell.length_b   1.000
_cell.length_c   1.000
_cell.angle_alpha   90.00
_cell.angle_beta   90.00
_cell.angle_gamma   90.00
#
_symmetry.space_group_name_H-M   'P 1'
#
loop_
_entity.id
_entity.type
_entity.pdbx_description
1 polymer ?
#
loop_
_entity_poly.entity_id
_entity_poly.type
_entity_poly.pdbx_seq_one_letter_code
_entity_poly.pdbx_strand_id
1 'polypeptide(L)' 'MSALPSFEEAVKLLRNAVKYSNIKNQKHLDLSLINAKERLEYHKALMVVQSSVKRGELSQADLNEKLGL' A
#
# COMPACT_ATOMS: atom_id res chain seq x y z
N MET A 1 -7.19 4.24 -20.89
CA MET A 1 -6.81 4.73 -19.54
C MET A 1 -7.08 3.62 -18.55
N SER A 2 -6.09 3.11 -17.81
CA SER A 2 -6.37 2.12 -16.76
C SER A 2 -7.02 2.82 -15.57
N ALA A 3 -8.21 2.36 -15.20
CA ALA A 3 -8.95 2.79 -14.02
C ALA A 3 -8.07 2.68 -12.75
N LEU A 4 -8.39 3.49 -11.74
CA LEU A 4 -7.78 3.33 -10.42
C LEU A 4 -8.30 2.04 -9.78
N PRO A 5 -7.45 1.30 -9.04
CA PRO A 5 -7.93 0.14 -8.28
C PRO A 5 -8.93 0.59 -7.22
N SER A 6 -9.87 -0.29 -6.87
CA SER A 6 -10.66 -0.13 -5.66
C SER A 6 -9.77 -0.16 -4.42
N PHE A 7 -10.30 0.29 -3.28
CA PHE A 7 -9.56 0.27 -2.01
C PHE A 7 -9.08 -1.13 -1.64
N GLU A 8 -9.94 -2.16 -1.77
CA GLU A 8 -9.56 -3.54 -1.42
C GLU A 8 -8.50 -4.11 -2.36
N GLU A 9 -8.61 -3.85 -3.67
CA GLU A 9 -7.59 -4.23 -4.64
C GLU A 9 -6.26 -3.52 -4.34
N ALA A 10 -6.30 -2.24 -4.00
CA ALA A 10 -5.12 -1.47 -3.65
C ALA A 10 -4.42 -2.07 -2.41
N VAL A 11 -5.16 -2.40 -1.35
CA VAL A 11 -4.60 -3.07 -0.16
C VAL A 11 -3.99 -4.43 -0.53
N LYS A 12 -4.69 -5.23 -1.35
CA LYS A 12 -4.20 -6.55 -1.78
C LYS A 12 -2.90 -6.44 -2.60
N LEU A 13 -2.81 -5.46 -3.50
CA LEU A 13 -1.59 -5.14 -4.25
C LEU A 13 -0.46 -4.76 -3.30
N LEU A 14 -0.68 -3.76 -2.44
CA LEU A 14 0.35 -3.19 -1.58
C LEU A 14 0.93 -4.19 -0.56
N ARG A 15 0.15 -5.18 -0.12
CA ARG A 15 0.65 -6.27 0.73
C ARG A 15 1.84 -7.02 0.13
N ASN A 16 1.93 -7.13 -1.20
CA ASN A 16 3.06 -7.76 -1.88
C ASN A 16 4.35 -6.93 -1.81
N ALA A 17 4.24 -5.65 -1.49
CA ALA A 17 5.37 -4.73 -1.30
C ALA A 17 5.73 -4.55 0.18
N VAL A 18 5.15 -5.32 1.11
CA VAL A 18 5.48 -5.24 2.54
C VAL A 18 6.65 -6.17 2.86
N LYS A 19 7.67 -5.63 3.53
CA LYS A 19 8.83 -6.41 3.99
C LYS A 19 9.28 -6.00 5.38
N TYR A 20 10.09 -6.86 6.01
CA TYR A 20 10.78 -6.50 7.23
C TYR A 20 11.82 -5.41 6.95
N SER A 21 11.89 -4.44 7.85
CA SER A 21 12.98 -3.47 7.92
C SER A 21 14.22 -4.08 8.58
N ASN A 22 15.31 -3.32 8.60
CA ASN A 22 16.50 -3.68 9.36
C ASN A 22 16.29 -3.53 10.88
N ILE A 23 15.19 -2.91 11.30
CA ILE A 23 14.80 -2.81 12.72
C ILE A 23 14.02 -4.08 13.08
N LYS A 24 14.45 -4.73 14.17
CA LYS A 24 13.89 -6.00 14.63
C LYS A 24 12.37 -5.92 14.77
N ASN A 25 11.66 -6.87 14.14
CA ASN A 25 10.21 -7.01 14.15
C ASN A 25 9.40 -5.82 13.59
N GLN A 26 10.03 -4.88 12.88
CA GLN A 26 9.31 -3.78 12.22
C GLN A 26 9.18 -4.08 10.72
N LYS A 27 7.95 -3.94 10.18
CA LYS A 27 7.68 -4.00 8.74
C LYS A 27 7.51 -2.61 8.15
N HIS A 28 7.73 -2.49 6.85
CA HIS A 28 7.45 -1.29 6.08
C HIS A 28 7.03 -1.67 4.66
N LEU A 29 6.38 -0.72 4.00
CA LEU A 29 6.06 -0.81 2.58
C LEU A 29 7.27 -0.35 1.76
N ASP A 30 7.70 -1.16 0.80
CA ASP A 30 8.80 -0.85 -0.10
C ASP A 30 8.49 -1.24 -1.55
N LEU A 31 8.20 -0.23 -2.39
CA LEU A 31 7.89 -0.42 -3.80
C LEU A 31 9.11 -0.76 -4.67
N SER A 32 10.33 -0.74 -4.09
CA SER A 32 11.52 -1.21 -4.80
C SER A 32 11.52 -2.73 -5.00
N LEU A 33 10.75 -3.48 -4.20
CA LEU A 33 10.52 -4.92 -4.38
C LEU A 33 9.73 -5.24 -5.65
N ILE A 34 9.00 -4.26 -6.18
CA ILE A 34 8.10 -4.45 -7.31
C ILE A 34 8.84 -4.18 -8.62
N ASN A 35 8.52 -4.99 -9.63
CA ASN A 35 9.04 -4.83 -10.97
C ASN A 35 8.75 -3.41 -11.47
N ALA A 36 9.74 -2.78 -12.12
CA ALA A 36 9.60 -1.42 -12.63
C ALA A 36 8.37 -1.24 -13.55
N LYS A 37 7.99 -2.26 -14.32
CA LYS A 37 6.81 -2.22 -15.20
C LYS A 37 5.48 -2.13 -14.43
N GLU A 38 5.42 -2.70 -13.23
CA GLU A 38 4.22 -2.77 -12.38
C GLU A 38 4.19 -1.63 -11.34
N ARG A 39 5.33 -0.98 -11.09
CA ARG A 39 5.48 0.04 -10.04
C ARG A 39 4.47 1.19 -10.17
N LEU A 40 4.09 1.57 -11.39
CA LEU A 40 3.06 2.59 -11.62
C LEU A 40 1.70 2.18 -11.04
N GLU A 41 1.33 0.91 -11.13
CA GLU A 41 0.09 0.38 -10.56
C GLU A 41 0.12 0.42 -9.04
N TYR A 42 1.26 0.08 -8.44
CA TYR A 42 1.44 0.16 -6.99
C TYR A 42 1.44 1.60 -6.48
N HIS A 43 1.97 2.56 -7.24
CA HIS A 43 1.84 3.98 -6.91
C HIS A 43 0.38 4.44 -6.94
N LYS A 44 -0.43 3.97 -7.89
CA LYS A 44 -1.87 4.25 -7.91
C LYS A 44 -2.58 3.63 -6.70
N ALA A 45 -2.23 2.39 -6.36
CA ALA A 45 -2.75 1.73 -5.16
C ALA A 45 -2.41 2.53 -3.89
N LEU A 46 -1.16 3.01 -3.77
CA LEU A 46 -0.73 3.87 -2.67
C LEU A 46 -1.58 5.15 -2.59
N MET A 47 -1.81 5.80 -3.74
CA MET A 47 -2.63 7.01 -3.81
C MET A 47 -4.07 6.76 -3.34
N VAL A 48 -4.67 5.63 -3.71
CA VAL A 48 -6.04 5.25 -3.31
C VAL A 48 -6.13 5.10 -1.80
N VAL A 49 -5.26 4.30 -1.18
CA VAL A 49 -5.33 4.07 0.27
C VAL A 49 -5.01 5.33 1.08
N GLN A 50 -4.05 6.13 0.64
CA GLN A 50 -3.69 7.40 1.29
C GLN A 50 -4.81 8.43 1.18
N SER A 51 -5.52 8.46 0.05
CA SER A 51 -6.68 9.35 -0.12
C SER A 51 -7.80 8.98 0.84
N SER A 52 -8.06 7.69 1.08
CA SER A 52 -9.06 7.25 2.06
C SER A 52 -8.71 7.67 3.48
N VAL A 53 -7.43 7.55 3.89
CA VAL A 53 -6.97 8.06 5.19
C VAL A 53 -7.14 9.58 5.27
N LYS A 54 -6.74 10.31 4.23
CA LYS A 54 -6.86 11.78 4.18
C LYS A 54 -8.31 12.27 4.22
N ARG A 55 -9.25 11.50 3.66
CA ARG A 55 -10.70 11.79 3.72
C ARG A 55 -11.33 11.39 5.06
N GLY A 56 -10.60 10.74 5.96
CA GLY A 56 -11.11 10.28 7.25
C GLY A 56 -12.00 9.04 7.15
N GLU A 57 -11.95 8.31 6.04
CA GLU A 57 -12.71 7.06 5.85
C GLU A 57 -12.18 5.92 6.72
N LEU A 58 -10.89 5.99 7.07
CA LEU A 58 -10.22 5.11 8.03
C LEU A 58 -9.01 5.83 8.65
N SER A 59 -8.55 5.36 9.80
CA SER A 59 -7.32 5.89 10.40
C SER A 59 -6.06 5.30 9.74
N GLN A 60 -4.92 5.95 9.95
CA GLN A 60 -3.63 5.40 9.52
C GLN A 60 -3.31 4.07 10.24
N ALA A 61 -3.77 3.89 11.49
CA ALA A 61 -3.60 2.65 12.24
C ALA A 61 -4.38 1.49 11.59
N ASP A 62 -5.64 1.73 11.21
CA ASP A 62 -6.46 0.74 10.52
C ASP A 62 -5.86 0.35 9.17
N LEU A 63 -5.30 1.33 8.44
CA LEU A 63 -4.62 1.05 7.18
C LEU A 63 -3.38 0.19 7.40
N ASN A 64 -2.57 0.48 8.44
CA ASN A 64 -1.39 -0.29 8.76
C ASN A 64 -1.74 -1.75 9.09
N GLU A 65 -2.78 -1.98 9.88
CA GLU A 65 -3.28 -3.33 10.19
C GLU A 65 -3.73 -4.07 8.92
N LYS A 66 -4.48 -3.40 8.04
CA LYS A 66 -4.90 -3.96 6.74
C LYS A 66 -3.70 -4.33 5.87
N LEU A 67 -2.66 -3.49 5.82
CA LEU A 67 -1.43 -3.74 5.07
C LEU A 67 -0.50 -4.76 5.76
N GLY A 68 -0.67 -5.02 7.06
CA GLY A 68 0.20 -5.91 7.84
C GLY A 68 1.54 -5.26 8.20
N LEU A 69 1.53 -3.95 8.46
CA LEU A 69 2.67 -3.13 8.88
C LEU A 69 2.85 -3.10 10.40
#